data_AF-F1KZY8-F1
#
_entry.id   AF-F1KZY8-F1
#
_cell.length_a   1.000
_cell.length_b   1.000
_cell.length_c   1.000
_cell.angle_alpha   90.00
_cell.angle_beta   90.00
_cell.angle_gamma   90.00
#
_symmetry.space_group_name_H-M   'P 1'
#
loop_
_entity.id
_entity.type
_entity.pdbx_description
1 polymer ?
#
loop_
_entity_poly.entity_id
_entity_poly.type
_entity_poly.pdbx_seq_one_letter_code
_entity_poly.pdbx_strand_id
1 'polypeptide(L)'
;MKAYRGKDNKIRLFRPELNMQRMNRTAERASLPKFDEGEMVEIIADLVKLEKNWVPSADMSSLYIRPTYIGTEPNLGISNVNAAKLYVILSPVGRYLTTGFAPITLLATPEYVRAFRGGVGAFKMGCNYAPTIKVSTDAKKDGCHQVLWLIDDDHKITEVGTMNVMAYWVNGTRRGRAHHATT
;
A
#
# COMPACT_ATOMS: atom_id res chain seq x y z
N MET A 1 0.19 4.99 6.22
CA MET A 1 -1.08 5.30 6.94
C MET A 1 -1.28 6.81 6.96
N LYS A 2 -2.29 7.33 7.65
CA LYS A 2 -2.58 8.78 7.67
C LYS A 2 -3.06 9.26 9.04
N ALA A 3 -2.75 10.51 9.37
CA ALA A 3 -3.38 11.27 10.44
C ALA A 3 -4.35 12.31 9.87
N TYR A 4 -5.47 12.50 10.56
CA TYR A 4 -6.56 13.35 10.14
C TYR A 4 -6.95 14.30 11.26
N ARG A 5 -7.13 15.58 10.94
CA ARG A 5 -7.74 16.56 11.84
C ARG A 5 -9.26 16.45 11.72
N GLY A 6 -9.93 16.06 12.80
CA GLY A 6 -11.38 16.01 12.86
C GLY A 6 -12.02 17.40 12.94
N LYS A 7 -13.33 17.47 12.74
CA LYS A 7 -14.12 18.72 12.89
C LYS A 7 -14.05 19.29 14.31
N ASP A 8 -13.80 18.44 15.30
CA ASP A 8 -13.57 18.80 16.70
C ASP A 8 -12.11 19.19 16.99
N ASN A 9 -11.32 19.43 15.94
CA ASN A 9 -9.90 19.74 15.99
C ASN A 9 -9.00 18.64 16.60
N LYS A 10 -9.55 17.47 16.94
CA LYS A 10 -8.76 16.34 17.45
C LYS A 10 -8.12 15.58 16.29
N ILE A 11 -6.83 15.28 16.43
CA ILE A 11 -6.07 14.48 15.46
C ILE A 11 -6.32 12.99 15.73
N ARG A 12 -6.57 12.22 14.67
CA ARG A 12 -6.84 10.79 14.75
C ARG A 12 -6.00 10.02 13.74
N LEU A 13 -5.53 8.85 14.15
CA LEU A 13 -4.98 7.83 13.26
C LEU A 13 -6.09 6.86 12.86
N PHE A 14 -6.04 6.34 11.64
CA PHE A 14 -7.01 5.34 11.18
C PHE A 14 -6.38 3.95 11.12
N ARG A 15 -6.82 3.07 12.03
CA ARG A 15 -6.37 1.66 12.16
C ARG A 15 -4.83 1.53 12.15
N PRO A 16 -4.08 2.31 12.96
CA PRO A 16 -2.61 2.26 12.94
C PRO A 16 -2.08 0.87 13.33
N GLU A 17 -2.77 0.14 14.20
CA GLU A 17 -2.41 -1.20 14.68
C GLU A 17 -2.31 -2.18 13.50
N LEU A 18 -3.27 -2.14 12.57
CA LEU A 18 -3.25 -3.01 11.38
C LEU A 18 -2.13 -2.66 10.41
N ASN A 19 -1.67 -1.41 10.42
CA ASN A 19 -0.51 -1.03 9.62
C ASN A 19 0.77 -1.61 10.24
N MET A 20 0.88 -1.64 11.58
CA MET A 20 2.02 -2.24 12.29
C MET A 20 2.02 -3.76 12.17
N GLN A 21 0.87 -4.42 12.34
CA GLN A 21 0.70 -5.85 12.06
C GLN A 21 1.18 -6.23 10.64
N ARG A 22 0.74 -5.47 9.63
CA ARG A 22 1.17 -5.70 8.25
C ARG A 22 2.66 -5.42 8.05
N MET A 23 3.22 -4.44 8.76
CA MET A 23 4.64 -4.11 8.69
C MET A 23 5.50 -5.20 9.32
N ASN A 24 5.12 -5.73 10.48
CA ASN A 24 5.79 -6.87 11.11
C ASN A 24 5.73 -8.13 10.26
N ARG A 25 4.57 -8.44 9.68
CA ARG A 25 4.44 -9.54 8.71
C ARG A 25 5.36 -9.36 7.50
N THR A 26 5.54 -8.12 7.05
CA THR A 26 6.47 -7.80 5.95
C THR A 26 7.93 -7.88 6.40
N ALA A 27 8.26 -7.43 7.62
CA ALA A 27 9.60 -7.51 8.19
C ALA A 27 10.06 -8.96 8.31
N GLU A 28 9.20 -9.85 8.83
CA GLU A 28 9.46 -11.29 8.90
C GLU A 28 9.76 -11.90 7.54
N ARG A 29 8.96 -11.59 6.51
CA ARG A 29 9.21 -12.09 5.15
C ARG A 29 10.50 -11.51 4.53
N ALA A 30 10.89 -10.31 4.95
CA ALA A 30 12.10 -9.63 4.51
C ALA A 30 13.35 -10.02 5.32
N SER A 31 13.24 -10.95 6.27
CA SER A 31 14.30 -11.29 7.23
C SER A 31 14.81 -10.07 8.02
N LEU A 32 13.95 -9.07 8.24
CA LEU A 32 14.19 -7.94 9.13
C LEU A 32 13.72 -8.29 10.55
N PRO A 33 14.35 -7.74 11.60
CA PRO A 33 13.89 -7.92 12.97
C PRO A 33 12.43 -7.50 13.16
N LYS A 34 11.65 -8.29 13.91
CA LYS A 34 10.34 -7.86 14.40
C LYS A 34 10.50 -6.79 15.47
N PHE A 35 9.47 -5.98 15.66
CA PHE A 35 9.39 -4.97 16.71
C PHE A 35 8.03 -5.05 17.41
N ASP A 36 7.91 -4.40 18.56
CA ASP A 36 6.62 -4.31 19.26
C ASP A 36 5.67 -3.34 18.52
N GLU A 37 4.51 -3.86 18.12
CA GLU A 37 3.55 -3.11 17.31
C GLU A 37 2.92 -1.96 18.07
N GLY A 38 2.65 -2.15 19.37
CA GLY A 38 2.04 -1.14 20.23
C GLY A 38 3.00 0.02 20.48
N GLU A 39 4.25 -0.30 20.84
CA GLU A 39 5.31 0.71 21.01
C GLU A 39 5.52 1.53 19.73
N MET A 40 5.50 0.88 18.55
CA MET A 40 5.64 1.60 17.29
C MET A 40 4.44 2.51 16.98
N VAL A 41 3.21 2.12 17.38
CA VAL A 41 2.04 3.01 17.29
C VAL A 41 2.22 4.23 18.18
N GLU A 42 2.69 4.07 19.42
CA GLU A 42 2.92 5.18 20.35
C GLU A 42 4.02 6.13 19.84
N ILE A 43 5.14 5.59 19.35
CA ILE A 43 6.22 6.40 18.73
C ILE A 43 5.67 7.25 17.57
N ILE A 44 4.84 6.67 16.70
CA ILE A 44 4.21 7.40 15.59
C ILE A 44 3.23 8.44 16.13
N ALA A 45 2.44 8.11 17.15
CA ALA A 45 1.50 9.03 17.75
C ALA A 45 2.23 10.24 18.35
N ASP A 46 3.34 10.03 19.05
CA ASP A 46 4.17 11.10 19.63
C ASP A 46 4.84 11.96 18.57
N LEU A 47 5.37 11.37 17.50
CA LEU A 47 5.88 12.11 16.36
C LEU A 47 4.79 13.00 15.71
N VAL A 48 3.57 12.47 15.56
CA VAL A 48 2.44 13.25 15.01
C VAL A 48 1.97 14.33 15.99
N LYS A 49 2.02 14.10 17.30
CA LYS A 49 1.71 15.11 18.32
C LYS A 49 2.73 16.26 18.27
N LEU A 50 4.02 15.94 18.12
CA LEU A 50 5.10 16.91 17.96
C LEU A 50 4.89 17.75 16.69
N GLU A 51 4.62 17.09 15.57
CA GLU A 51 4.44 17.72 14.25
C GLU A 51 2.98 18.09 13.93
N LYS A 52 2.13 18.27 14.95
CA LYS A 52 0.69 18.46 14.79
C LYS A 52 0.29 19.60 13.84
N ASN A 53 1.14 20.62 13.70
CA ASN A 53 0.89 21.78 12.85
C ASN A 53 0.93 21.42 11.36
N TRP A 54 1.62 20.33 10.99
CA TRP A 54 1.60 19.78 9.63
C TRP A 54 0.35 18.98 9.31
N VAL A 55 -0.46 18.61 10.30
CA VAL A 55 -1.74 17.94 10.06
C VAL A 55 -2.75 18.97 9.54
N PRO A 56 -3.08 18.92 8.23
CA PRO A 56 -3.83 19.98 7.58
C PRO A 56 -5.27 20.03 8.09
N SER A 57 -5.85 21.23 8.09
CA SER A 57 -7.26 21.50 8.42
C SER A 57 -8.16 21.57 7.19
N ALA A 58 -7.59 21.58 5.99
CA ALA A 58 -8.34 21.66 4.74
C ALA A 58 -9.18 20.39 4.49
N ASP A 59 -10.32 20.56 3.84
CA ASP A 59 -11.17 19.43 3.48
C ASP A 59 -10.46 18.43 2.55
N MET A 60 -10.70 17.13 2.78
CA MET A 60 -10.08 16.02 2.04
C MET A 60 -8.55 16.07 1.99
N SER A 61 -7.93 16.62 3.03
CA SER A 61 -6.48 16.58 3.24
C SER A 61 -6.13 15.73 4.47
N SER A 62 -4.87 15.33 4.56
CA SER A 62 -4.37 14.50 5.66
C SER A 62 -2.86 14.62 5.77
N LEU A 63 -2.29 14.22 6.90
CA LEU A 63 -0.86 13.99 7.01
C LEU A 63 -0.58 12.53 6.68
N TYR A 64 0.12 12.28 5.59
CA TYR A 64 0.56 10.94 5.23
C TYR A 64 1.78 10.53 6.06
N ILE A 65 1.70 9.33 6.63
CA ILE A 65 2.72 8.76 7.52
C ILE A 65 3.33 7.56 6.81
N ARG A 66 4.65 7.60 6.62
CA ARG A 66 5.45 6.62 5.89
C ARG A 66 6.51 5.99 6.82
N PRO A 67 6.12 5.00 7.66
CA PRO A 67 7.10 4.11 8.25
C PRO A 67 7.82 3.35 7.14
N THR A 68 9.14 3.27 7.26
CA THR A 68 10.02 2.66 6.27
C THR A 68 11.08 1.85 7.01
N TYR A 69 11.37 0.65 6.51
CA TYR A 69 12.32 -0.27 7.13
C TYR A 69 13.26 -0.80 6.07
N ILE A 70 14.56 -0.60 6.29
CA ILE A 70 15.62 -1.01 5.36
C ILE A 70 16.69 -1.81 6.09
N GLY A 71 17.25 -2.81 5.43
CA GLY A 71 18.54 -3.37 5.82
C GLY A 71 19.65 -2.37 5.49
N THR A 72 20.63 -2.27 6.37
CA THR A 72 21.77 -1.34 6.24
C THR A 72 23.09 -2.09 6.42
N GLU A 73 23.13 -3.34 5.94
CA GLU A 73 24.35 -4.16 5.93
C GLU A 73 25.49 -3.43 5.20
N PRO A 74 26.70 -3.40 5.76
CA PRO A 74 27.87 -2.87 5.07
C PRO A 74 28.45 -3.87 4.06
N ASN A 75 28.09 -5.16 4.17
CA ASN A 75 28.60 -6.21 3.30
C ASN A 75 27.75 -6.37 2.04
N LEU A 76 28.37 -6.85 0.96
CA LEU A 76 27.70 -7.10 -0.33
C LEU A 76 27.12 -8.52 -0.45
N GLY A 77 27.32 -9.35 0.56
CA GLY A 77 26.91 -10.75 0.53
C GLY A 77 25.40 -10.90 0.72
N ILE A 78 24.80 -11.86 0.02
CA ILE A 78 23.40 -12.22 0.24
C ILE A 78 23.32 -13.06 1.52
N SER A 79 22.92 -12.43 2.62
CA SER A 79 22.92 -13.03 3.95
C SER A 79 21.77 -12.50 4.82
N ASN A 80 21.69 -12.98 6.07
CA ASN A 80 20.74 -12.46 7.05
C ASN A 80 21.03 -10.99 7.37
N VAL A 81 19.97 -10.24 7.71
CA VAL A 81 20.10 -8.84 8.10
C VAL A 81 20.51 -8.74 9.57
N ASN A 82 21.71 -8.21 9.82
CA ASN A 82 22.29 -7.94 11.14
C ASN A 82 22.25 -6.44 11.52
N ALA A 83 22.07 -5.56 10.54
CA ALA A 83 21.95 -4.12 10.69
C ALA A 83 20.74 -3.63 9.88
N ALA A 84 19.84 -2.91 10.54
CA ALA A 84 18.65 -2.37 9.91
C ALA A 84 18.29 -1.01 10.49
N LYS A 85 17.57 -0.22 9.70
CA LYS A 85 17.08 1.10 10.09
C LYS A 85 15.59 1.21 9.83
N LEU A 86 14.83 1.43 10.89
CA LEU A 86 13.42 1.80 10.84
C LEU A 86 13.31 3.32 11.04
N TYR A 87 12.60 4.00 10.16
CA TYR A 87 12.38 5.44 10.25
C TYR A 87 10.99 5.82 9.73
N VAL A 88 10.50 7.01 10.10
CA VAL A 88 9.18 7.51 9.73
C VAL A 88 9.30 8.86 9.04
N ILE A 89 8.67 9.00 7.87
CA ILE A 89 8.52 10.28 7.18
C ILE A 89 7.08 10.75 7.27
N LEU A 90 6.88 12.05 7.53
CA LEU A 90 5.59 12.73 7.49
C LEU A 90 5.51 13.62 6.24
N SER A 91 4.35 13.64 5.58
CA SER A 91 4.14 14.46 4.39
C SER A 91 2.68 14.92 4.29
N PRO A 92 2.38 16.23 4.27
CA PRO A 92 1.01 16.69 4.08
C PRO A 92 0.55 16.34 2.66
N VAL A 93 -0.64 15.77 2.53
CA VAL A 93 -1.22 15.37 1.25
C VAL A 93 -2.64 15.91 1.11
N GLY A 94 -2.94 16.44 -0.07
CA GLY A 94 -4.28 16.90 -0.44
C GLY A 94 -5.15 15.82 -1.06
N ARG A 95 -6.17 16.27 -1.80
CA ARG A 95 -7.04 15.41 -2.61
C ARG A 95 -6.24 14.61 -3.62
N TYR A 96 -6.50 13.31 -3.69
CA TYR A 96 -5.87 12.42 -4.67
C TYR A 96 -6.39 12.67 -6.10
N LEU A 97 -7.68 12.98 -6.24
CA LEU A 97 -8.29 13.39 -7.50
C LEU A 97 -8.66 14.87 -7.41
N THR A 98 -7.93 15.72 -8.14
CA THR A 98 -8.14 17.17 -8.15
C THR A 98 -9.46 17.56 -8.84
N THR A 99 -9.98 16.70 -9.73
CA THR A 99 -11.19 16.92 -10.53
C THR A 99 -12.46 16.27 -9.98
N GLY A 100 -12.42 15.70 -8.76
CA GLY A 100 -13.55 14.96 -8.18
C GLY A 100 -13.55 13.47 -8.53
N PHE A 101 -14.72 12.81 -8.51
CA PHE A 101 -14.88 11.40 -8.90
C PHE A 101 -14.81 11.26 -10.42
N ALA A 102 -13.64 11.52 -11.01
CA ALA A 102 -13.40 11.25 -12.43
C ALA A 102 -13.15 9.75 -12.61
N PRO A 103 -13.91 9.04 -13.48
CA PRO A 103 -13.62 7.67 -13.81
C PRO A 103 -12.23 7.55 -14.45
N ILE A 104 -11.58 6.41 -14.24
CA ILE A 104 -10.24 6.14 -14.77
C ILE A 104 -10.29 5.05 -15.84
N THR A 105 -9.51 5.23 -16.89
CA THR A 105 -9.25 4.20 -17.90
C THR A 105 -8.13 3.28 -17.45
N LEU A 106 -8.30 1.97 -17.62
CA LEU A 106 -7.34 0.95 -17.19
C LEU A 106 -6.74 0.21 -18.39
N LEU A 107 -5.41 0.05 -18.40
CA LEU A 107 -4.74 -0.86 -19.31
C LEU A 107 -4.84 -2.29 -18.74
N ALA A 108 -5.50 -3.19 -19.45
CA ALA A 108 -5.55 -4.61 -19.13
C ALA A 108 -4.75 -5.39 -20.16
N THR A 109 -3.58 -5.91 -19.76
CA THR A 109 -2.70 -6.73 -20.61
C THR A 109 -2.18 -7.93 -19.83
N PRO A 110 -2.16 -9.14 -20.42
CA PRO A 110 -1.58 -10.32 -19.78
C PRO A 110 -0.06 -10.38 -19.87
N GLU A 111 0.60 -9.49 -20.61
CA GLU A 111 2.06 -9.49 -20.77
C GLU A 111 2.83 -9.33 -19.45
N TYR A 112 2.22 -8.70 -18.45
CA TYR A 112 2.86 -8.38 -17.18
C TYR A 112 2.06 -8.89 -16.00
N VAL A 113 2.74 -9.61 -15.11
CA VAL A 113 2.18 -10.11 -13.86
C VAL A 113 2.74 -9.29 -12.70
N ARG A 114 1.85 -8.71 -11.88
CA ARG A 114 2.25 -7.90 -10.70
C ARG A 114 2.89 -8.73 -9.59
N ALA A 115 2.33 -9.91 -9.37
CA ALA A 115 2.66 -10.81 -8.29
C ALA A 115 2.19 -12.23 -8.64
N PHE A 116 2.83 -13.24 -8.07
CA PHE A 116 2.53 -14.65 -8.34
C PHE A 116 2.55 -15.48 -7.04
N ARG A 117 1.95 -16.67 -7.08
CA ARG A 117 1.92 -17.61 -5.94
C ARG A 117 3.34 -17.99 -5.53
N GLY A 118 3.63 -17.92 -4.24
CA GLY A 118 4.98 -18.15 -3.70
C GLY A 118 5.90 -16.93 -3.76
N GLY A 119 5.53 -15.89 -4.51
CA GLY A 119 6.21 -14.60 -4.53
C GLY A 119 5.96 -13.77 -3.26
N VAL A 120 6.19 -12.46 -3.35
CA VAL A 120 6.08 -11.53 -2.21
C VAL A 120 4.97 -10.50 -2.36
N GLY A 121 4.00 -10.72 -3.26
CA GLY A 121 2.92 -9.78 -3.57
C GLY A 121 1.98 -9.43 -2.42
N ALA A 122 1.87 -10.32 -1.41
CA ALA A 122 1.06 -10.12 -0.20
C ALA A 122 1.76 -9.27 0.89
N PHE A 123 3.02 -8.89 0.65
CA PHE A 123 3.85 -8.12 1.57
C PHE A 123 4.17 -6.74 0.98
N LYS A 124 4.36 -5.73 1.84
CA LYS A 124 4.59 -4.36 1.37
C LYS A 124 6.08 -4.10 1.10
N MET A 125 6.74 -5.01 0.37
CA MET A 125 8.15 -4.93 0.01
C MET A 125 8.37 -4.03 -1.20
N GLY A 126 9.47 -3.26 -1.21
CA GLY A 126 9.78 -2.30 -2.28
C GLY A 126 9.93 -2.94 -3.67
N CYS A 127 10.43 -4.19 -3.73
CA CYS A 127 10.61 -4.94 -4.98
C CYS A 127 9.31 -5.20 -5.75
N ASN A 128 8.15 -5.18 -5.08
CA ASN A 128 6.85 -5.31 -5.76
C ASN A 128 6.46 -4.08 -6.58
N TYR A 129 7.11 -2.93 -6.36
CA TYR A 129 6.70 -1.66 -6.95
C TYR A 129 7.61 -1.21 -8.08
N ALA A 130 8.93 -1.32 -7.92
CA ALA A 130 9.88 -0.83 -8.92
C ALA A 130 9.63 -1.38 -10.35
N PRO A 131 9.36 -2.69 -10.55
CA PRO A 131 9.05 -3.23 -11.87
C PRO A 131 7.76 -2.67 -12.51
N THR A 132 6.81 -2.22 -11.69
CA THR A 132 5.50 -1.72 -12.17
C THR A 132 5.57 -0.32 -12.77
N ILE A 133 6.66 0.42 -12.53
CA ILE A 133 6.80 1.82 -12.95
C ILE A 133 6.85 1.96 -14.47
N LYS A 134 7.59 1.07 -15.16
CA LYS A 134 7.68 1.08 -16.62
C LYS A 134 6.32 0.81 -17.26
N VAL A 135 5.64 -0.26 -16.82
CA VAL A 135 4.31 -0.64 -17.30
C VAL A 135 3.30 0.50 -17.09
N SER A 136 3.30 1.11 -15.90
CA SER A 136 2.42 2.25 -15.60
C SER A 136 2.75 3.49 -16.44
N THR A 137 4.01 3.66 -16.85
CA THR A 137 4.44 4.77 -17.71
C THR A 137 3.98 4.55 -19.15
N ASP A 138 4.07 3.32 -19.65
CA ASP A 138 3.60 3.00 -21.00
C ASP A 138 2.07 3.08 -21.07
N ALA A 139 1.36 2.54 -20.07
CA ALA A 139 -0.09 2.69 -19.96
C ALA A 139 -0.54 4.16 -20.08
N LYS A 140 0.19 5.08 -19.45
CA LYS A 140 -0.07 6.53 -19.56
C LYS A 140 0.15 7.08 -20.96
N LYS A 141 1.16 6.60 -21.68
CA LYS A 141 1.39 7.00 -23.09
C LYS A 141 0.23 6.56 -23.98
N ASP A 142 -0.41 5.44 -23.64
CA ASP A 142 -1.57 4.89 -24.35
C ASP A 142 -2.91 5.45 -23.84
N GLY A 143 -2.89 6.55 -23.08
CA GLY A 143 -4.10 7.22 -22.56
C GLY A 143 -4.79 6.52 -21.38
N CYS A 144 -4.16 5.49 -20.80
CA CYS A 144 -4.66 4.83 -19.60
C CYS A 144 -4.12 5.51 -18.33
N HIS A 145 -4.93 5.53 -17.28
CA HIS A 145 -4.55 6.18 -16.01
C HIS A 145 -3.82 5.23 -15.06
N GLN A 146 -4.18 3.94 -15.10
CA GLN A 146 -3.64 2.87 -14.27
C GLN A 146 -3.61 1.54 -15.05
N VAL A 147 -2.95 0.55 -14.47
CA VAL A 147 -2.91 -0.84 -14.98
C VAL A 147 -3.91 -1.69 -14.21
N LEU A 148 -4.71 -2.49 -14.91
CA LEU A 148 -5.48 -3.59 -14.32
C LEU A 148 -4.62 -4.84 -14.35
N TRP A 149 -4.22 -5.33 -13.17
CA TRP A 149 -3.31 -6.46 -13.06
C TRP A 149 -4.07 -7.78 -13.25
N LEU A 150 -3.62 -8.56 -14.23
CA LEU A 150 -4.15 -9.88 -14.56
C LEU A 150 -3.17 -10.97 -14.12
N ILE A 151 -3.68 -12.16 -13.84
CA ILE A 151 -2.88 -13.34 -13.52
C ILE A 151 -3.54 -14.59 -14.10
N ASP A 152 -2.71 -15.62 -14.35
CA ASP A 152 -3.10 -16.93 -14.89
C ASP A 152 -3.68 -16.86 -16.32
N ASP A 153 -3.81 -18.03 -16.96
CA ASP A 153 -4.30 -18.16 -18.34
C ASP A 153 -5.76 -17.69 -18.50
N ASP A 154 -6.55 -17.70 -17.41
CA ASP A 154 -7.93 -17.22 -17.37
C ASP A 154 -8.04 -15.73 -17.04
N HIS A 155 -6.92 -15.01 -16.99
CA HIS A 155 -6.85 -13.55 -16.87
C HIS A 155 -7.61 -13.02 -15.66
N LYS A 156 -7.45 -13.67 -14.51
CA LYS A 156 -8.10 -13.25 -13.26
C LYS A 156 -7.69 -11.82 -12.91
N ILE A 157 -8.69 -11.00 -12.60
CA ILE A 157 -8.48 -9.65 -12.12
C ILE A 157 -7.96 -9.70 -10.68
N THR A 158 -6.86 -9.00 -10.41
CA THR A 158 -6.25 -8.95 -9.07
C THR A 158 -6.34 -7.57 -8.44
N GLU A 159 -5.76 -6.55 -9.07
CA GLU A 159 -5.60 -5.19 -8.50
C GLU A 159 -5.67 -4.11 -9.59
N VAL A 160 -5.93 -2.87 -9.16
CA VAL A 160 -5.87 -1.67 -10.01
C VAL A 160 -4.68 -0.81 -9.57
N GLY A 161 -3.58 -0.86 -10.31
CA GLY A 161 -2.36 -0.13 -9.98
C GLY A 161 -1.76 -0.57 -8.63
N THR A 162 -1.93 0.24 -7.59
CA THR A 162 -1.49 -0.07 -6.22
C THR A 162 -2.66 -0.16 -5.23
N MET A 163 -3.88 -0.35 -5.77
CA MET A 163 -5.14 -0.40 -5.05
C MET A 163 -5.79 -1.77 -5.23
N ASN A 164 -6.51 -2.21 -4.19
CA ASN A 164 -7.41 -3.35 -4.31
C ASN A 164 -8.54 -3.06 -5.32
N VAL A 165 -9.04 -4.10 -5.97
CA VAL A 165 -10.21 -4.03 -6.86
C VAL A 165 -11.48 -4.44 -6.10
N MET A 166 -12.61 -3.80 -6.44
CA MET A 166 -13.94 -4.17 -5.96
C MET A 166 -14.90 -4.13 -7.15
N ALA A 167 -15.80 -5.12 -7.26
CA ALA A 167 -16.83 -5.16 -8.29
C ALA A 167 -18.21 -5.16 -7.63
N TYR A 168 -19.08 -4.27 -8.08
CA TYR A 168 -20.49 -4.27 -7.73
C TYR A 168 -21.28 -4.67 -8.98
N TRP A 169 -21.90 -5.85 -8.93
CA TRP A 169 -22.63 -6.44 -10.06
C TRP A 169 -23.75 -7.35 -9.56
N VAL A 170 -24.70 -7.66 -10.44
CA VAL A 170 -25.67 -8.73 -10.19
C VAL A 170 -25.02 -10.05 -10.62
N ASN A 171 -24.78 -10.93 -9.65
CA ASN A 171 -24.38 -12.30 -9.96
C ASN A 171 -25.49 -12.94 -10.80
N GLY A 172 -25.18 -13.36 -12.02
CA GLY A 172 -26.09 -14.20 -12.79
C GLY A 172 -26.43 -15.45 -11.96
N THR A 173 -27.69 -15.84 -11.89
CA THR A 173 -28.11 -17.08 -11.21
C THR A 173 -27.50 -18.29 -11.91
N ARG A 174 -26.30 -18.69 -11.51
CA ARG A 174 -25.77 -20.04 -11.74
C ARG A 174 -25.75 -20.78 -10.41
N ARG A 175 -26.59 -21.80 -10.30
CA ARG A 175 -26.47 -22.84 -9.27
C ARG A 175 -25.08 -23.45 -9.37
N GLY A 176 -24.18 -23.13 -8.44
CA GLY A 176 -22.84 -23.72 -8.40
C GLY A 176 -21.89 -23.01 -7.44
N ARG A 177 -21.78 -23.56 -6.22
CA ARG A 177 -20.76 -23.37 -5.16
C ARG A 177 -20.02 -22.02 -5.12
N ALA A 178 -20.30 -21.25 -4.08
CA ALA A 178 -19.48 -20.15 -3.62
C ALA A 178 -18.04 -20.61 -3.35
N HIS A 179 -17.08 -20.15 -4.14
CA HIS A 179 -15.68 -20.10 -3.74
C HIS A 179 -15.48 -18.83 -2.92
N HIS A 180 -15.31 -18.99 -1.60
CA HIS A 180 -14.77 -17.94 -0.74
C HIS A 180 -13.33 -17.66 -1.16
N ALA A 181 -13.08 -16.48 -1.73
CA ALA A 181 -11.74 -15.93 -1.85
C ALA A 181 -11.41 -15.17 -0.55
N THR A 182 -10.89 -15.89 0.43
CA THR A 182 -10.13 -15.30 1.54
C THR A 182 -8.65 -15.46 1.24
N THR A 183 -7.95 -14.33 1.09
CA THR A 183 -6.48 -14.22 1.20
C THR A 183 -6.14 -13.03 2.07
#